data_AF-A0A2V3W9K8-F1
#
_entry.id   AF-A0A2V3W9K8-F1
#
_cell.length_a   1.000
_cell.length_b   1.000
_cell.length_c   1.000
_cell.angle_alpha   90.00
_cell.angle_beta   90.00
_cell.angle_gamma   90.00
#
_symmetry.space_group_name_H-M   'P 1'
#
loop_
_entity.id
_entity.type
_entity.pdbx_description
1 polymer ?
#
loop_
_entity_poly.entity_id
_entity_poly.type
_entity_poly.pdbx_seq_one_letter_code
_entity_poly.pdbx_strand_id
1 'polypeptide(L)'
;MGFGLMLLAFLWGIAEATFFFIIPDVILTFIAIHGFRAGLDASLIALAGALIGGSIMYIFAVKRYDHAYRFVWRVPAIQEKMLHDVQVSLREKGLIAMVLGPIRGIPYKAYAIMAPGASIRFIPFFLASIPARFIRFFLTSVAAWYAAEVLFGYAPMWVKYLVWGIVWVIVYVIYFTIHPWKGDKK
;
A
#
# COMPACT_ATOMS: atom_id res chain seq x y z
N MET A 1 -19.11 8.29 12.37
CA MET A 1 -17.73 7.75 12.50
C MET A 1 -16.79 8.92 12.79
N GLY A 2 -15.97 8.81 13.83
CA GLY A 2 -15.24 9.95 14.40
C GLY A 2 -14.05 10.41 13.55
N PHE A 3 -13.77 11.72 13.61
CA PHE A 3 -12.60 12.39 13.03
C PHE A 3 -11.28 11.64 13.27
N GLY A 4 -11.14 10.97 14.43
CA GLY A 4 -9.95 10.19 14.78
C GLY A 4 -9.66 9.01 13.82
N LEU A 5 -10.67 8.30 13.31
CA LEU A 5 -10.46 7.20 12.36
C LEU A 5 -10.01 7.70 10.98
N MET A 6 -10.52 8.85 10.56
CA MET A 6 -10.12 9.51 9.32
C MET A 6 -8.69 10.04 9.40
N LEU A 7 -8.32 10.65 10.53
CA LEU A 7 -6.96 11.09 10.79
C LEU A 7 -5.99 9.90 10.84
N LEU A 8 -6.39 8.79 11.47
CA LEU A 8 -5.63 7.54 11.45
C LEU A 8 -5.42 7.05 10.01
N ALA A 9 -6.46 6.97 9.19
CA ALA A 9 -6.34 6.55 7.79
C ALA A 9 -5.38 7.46 6.99
N PHE A 10 -5.43 8.77 7.21
CA PHE A 10 -4.54 9.74 6.57
C PHE A 10 -3.08 9.55 7.00
N LEU A 11 -2.81 9.55 8.31
CA LEU A 11 -1.47 9.37 8.85
C LEU A 11 -0.91 7.99 8.49
N TRP A 12 -1.76 6.98 8.42
CA TRP A 12 -1.38 5.64 8.00
C TRP A 12 -1.00 5.57 6.52
N GLY A 13 -1.74 6.26 5.65
CA GLY A 13 -1.37 6.37 4.23
C GLY A 13 -0.01 7.05 4.03
N ILE A 14 0.28 8.10 4.81
CA ILE A 14 1.60 8.75 4.83
C ILE A 14 2.66 7.77 5.33
N ALA A 15 2.39 7.10 6.46
CA ALA A 15 3.32 6.18 7.08
C ALA A 15 3.65 5.00 6.16
N GLU A 16 2.66 4.37 5.52
CA GLU A 16 2.86 3.28 4.56
C GLU A 16 3.76 3.71 3.39
N ALA A 17 3.48 4.89 2.84
CA ALA A 17 4.26 5.42 1.72
C ALA A 17 5.71 5.78 2.11
N THR A 18 5.98 6.05 3.39
CA THR A 18 7.28 6.51 3.89
C THR A 18 8.05 5.44 4.69
N PHE A 19 7.57 5.04 5.87
CA PHE A 19 8.32 4.25 6.85
C PHE A 19 7.74 2.85 7.14
N PHE A 20 6.43 2.66 7.06
CA PHE A 20 5.76 1.51 7.64
C PHE A 20 5.53 0.37 6.64
N PHE A 21 5.52 -0.86 7.18
CA PHE A 21 5.29 -2.11 6.48
C PHE A 21 3.81 -2.55 6.51
N ILE A 22 3.01 -2.01 7.45
CA ILE A 22 1.59 -2.37 7.59
C ILE A 22 0.76 -1.63 6.56
N ILE A 23 0.04 -2.40 5.75
CA ILE A 23 -0.76 -1.95 4.63
C ILE A 23 -2.00 -1.17 5.14
N PRO A 24 -2.34 0.01 4.60
CA PRO A 24 -3.52 0.80 5.00
C PRO A 24 -4.83 0.04 4.84
N ASP A 25 -4.85 -0.93 3.92
CA ASP A 25 -5.92 -1.89 3.68
C ASP A 25 -6.45 -2.50 5.00
N VAL A 26 -5.64 -2.68 6.06
CA VAL A 26 -6.12 -3.15 7.39
C VAL A 26 -7.19 -2.22 7.96
N ILE A 27 -6.87 -0.92 8.03
CA ILE A 27 -7.78 0.10 8.59
C ILE A 27 -8.94 0.35 7.63
N LEU A 28 -8.68 0.35 6.32
CA LEU A 28 -9.70 0.56 5.30
C LEU A 28 -10.77 -0.54 5.33
N THR A 29 -10.34 -1.80 5.40
CA THR A 29 -11.26 -2.94 5.51
C THR A 29 -12.03 -2.92 6.83
N PHE A 30 -11.41 -2.52 7.94
CA PHE A 30 -12.10 -2.35 9.22
C PHE A 30 -13.21 -1.29 9.13
N ILE A 31 -12.92 -0.14 8.53
CA ILE A 31 -13.90 0.92 8.30
C ILE A 31 -15.01 0.44 7.35
N ALA A 32 -14.65 -0.29 6.29
CA ALA A 32 -15.61 -0.78 5.29
C ALA A 32 -16.63 -1.79 5.85
N ILE A 33 -16.27 -2.56 6.88
CA ILE A 33 -17.21 -3.46 7.60
C ILE A 33 -18.37 -2.69 8.22
N HIS A 34 -18.19 -1.41 8.55
CA HIS A 34 -19.22 -0.57 9.15
C HIS A 34 -20.08 0.17 8.10
N GLY A 35 -19.73 0.07 6.83
CA GLY A 35 -20.51 0.64 5.75
C GLY A 35 -19.70 1.00 4.51
N PHE A 36 -20.34 0.86 3.36
CA PHE A 36 -19.74 1.11 2.06
C PHE A 36 -19.21 2.55 1.92
N ARG A 37 -20.04 3.55 2.20
CA ARG A 37 -19.67 4.97 2.09
C ARG A 37 -18.48 5.32 2.97
N ALA A 38 -18.45 4.81 4.21
CA ALA A 38 -17.33 5.03 5.11
C ALA A 38 -16.02 4.43 4.58
N GLY A 39 -16.07 3.22 3.99
CA GLY A 39 -14.92 2.59 3.34
C GLY A 39 -14.42 3.40 2.12
N LEU A 40 -15.33 3.98 1.34
CA LEU A 40 -14.97 4.85 0.22
C LEU A 40 -14.30 6.16 0.68
N ASP A 41 -14.89 6.83 1.66
CA ASP A 41 -14.34 8.07 2.20
C ASP A 41 -12.94 7.84 2.80
N ALA A 42 -12.79 6.75 3.56
CA ALA A 42 -11.50 6.35 4.10
C ALA A 42 -10.48 6.03 3.00
N SER A 43 -10.90 5.39 1.91
CA SER A 43 -10.03 5.09 0.75
C SER A 43 -9.53 6.36 0.06
N LEU A 44 -10.38 7.38 -0.08
CA LEU A 44 -10.00 8.68 -0.65
C LEU A 44 -9.03 9.44 0.26
N ILE A 45 -9.27 9.40 1.57
CA ILE A 45 -8.39 10.03 2.56
C ILE A 45 -7.03 9.33 2.62
N ALA A 46 -7.01 8.00 2.60
CA ALA A 46 -5.77 7.21 2.55
C ALA A 46 -5.03 7.44 1.22
N LEU A 47 -5.75 7.60 0.11
CA LEU A 47 -5.16 7.98 -1.18
C LEU A 47 -4.41 9.30 -1.09
N ALA A 48 -5.03 10.34 -0.51
CA ALA A 48 -4.37 11.63 -0.33
C ALA A 48 -3.07 11.50 0.48
N GLY A 49 -3.11 10.76 1.61
CA GLY A 49 -1.91 10.49 2.42
C GLY A 49 -0.83 9.73 1.65
N ALA A 50 -1.23 8.70 0.89
CA ALA A 50 -0.31 7.89 0.08
C ALA A 50 0.35 8.68 -1.06
N LEU A 51 -0.38 9.61 -1.69
CA LEU A 51 0.16 10.51 -2.72
C LEU A 51 1.18 11.49 -2.14
N ILE A 52 0.92 12.03 -0.95
CA ILE A 52 1.86 12.91 -0.25
C ILE A 52 3.13 12.14 0.09
N GLY A 53 3.02 10.97 0.74
CA GLY A 53 4.17 10.16 1.08
C GLY A 53 4.96 9.66 -0.14
N GLY A 54 4.26 9.30 -1.22
CA GLY A 54 4.87 8.94 -2.51
C GLY A 54 5.66 10.09 -3.13
N SER A 55 5.11 11.30 -3.07
CA SER A 55 5.76 12.51 -3.55
C SER A 55 7.02 12.83 -2.74
N ILE A 56 6.97 12.67 -1.42
CA ILE A 56 8.14 12.82 -0.54
C ILE A 56 9.24 11.84 -0.96
N MET A 57 8.91 10.56 -1.15
CA MET A 57 9.87 9.54 -1.56
C MET A 57 10.46 9.80 -2.95
N TYR A 58 9.64 10.25 -3.90
CA TYR A 58 10.10 10.63 -5.24
C TYR A 58 11.08 11.80 -5.17
N ILE A 59 10.72 12.88 -4.45
CA ILE A 59 11.58 14.06 -4.30
C ILE A 59 12.89 13.69 -3.57
N PHE A 60 12.80 12.81 -2.58
CA PHE A 60 13.97 12.31 -1.87
C PHE A 60 14.92 11.55 -2.80
N ALA A 61 14.37 10.69 -3.68
CA ALA A 61 15.16 9.97 -4.67
C ALA A 61 15.78 10.88 -5.74
N VAL A 62 15.07 11.93 -6.18
CA VAL A 62 15.62 12.94 -7.10
C VAL A 62 16.83 13.66 -6.48
N LYS A 63 16.75 14.03 -5.19
CA LYS A 63 17.82 14.77 -4.52
C LYS A 63 19.00 13.89 -4.10
N ARG A 64 18.74 12.67 -3.62
CA ARG A 64 19.74 11.76 -3.05
C ARG A 64 19.38 10.30 -3.28
N TYR A 65 19.54 9.85 -4.52
CA TYR A 65 19.18 8.49 -4.94
C TYR A 65 19.80 7.40 -4.04
N ASP A 66 21.11 7.45 -3.77
CA ASP A 66 21.79 6.42 -2.96
C ASP A 66 21.24 6.32 -1.53
N HIS A 67 20.83 7.46 -0.96
CA HIS A 67 20.23 7.49 0.38
C HIS A 67 18.79 6.97 0.36
N ALA A 68 18.01 7.34 -0.67
CA ALA A 68 16.65 6.83 -0.84
C ALA A 68 16.63 5.32 -1.09
N TYR A 69 17.55 4.81 -1.92
CA TYR A 69 17.72 3.39 -2.17
C TYR A 69 18.08 2.64 -0.87
N ARG A 70 19.10 3.08 -0.13
CA ARG A 70 19.48 2.46 1.14
C ARG A 70 18.38 2.52 2.18
N PHE A 71 17.61 3.61 2.21
CA PHE A 71 16.48 3.76 3.12
C PHE A 71 15.39 2.73 2.82
N VAL A 72 14.97 2.60 1.56
CA VAL A 72 13.97 1.61 1.14
C VAL A 72 14.49 0.18 1.30
N TRP A 73 15.78 -0.06 1.02
CA TRP A 73 16.40 -1.38 1.18
C TRP A 73 16.41 -1.86 2.65
N ARG A 74 16.50 -0.94 3.62
CA ARG A 74 16.41 -1.26 5.05
C ARG A 74 15.00 -1.60 5.52
N VAL A 75 13.97 -1.29 4.73
CA VAL A 75 12.59 -1.66 5.07
C VAL A 75 12.46 -3.18 5.04
N PRO A 76 11.93 -3.81 6.10
CA PRO A 76 11.67 -5.24 6.12
C PRO A 76 10.90 -5.68 4.87
N ALA A 77 11.20 -6.90 4.39
CA ALA A 77 10.61 -7.53 3.22
C ALA A 77 10.95 -6.94 1.84
N ILE A 78 11.72 -5.86 1.73
CA ILE A 78 12.19 -5.39 0.41
C ILE A 78 13.49 -6.13 0.06
N GLN A 79 13.48 -6.90 -1.03
CA GLN A 79 14.65 -7.61 -1.56
C GLN A 79 15.29 -6.83 -2.70
N GLU A 80 16.60 -7.01 -2.89
CA GLU A 80 17.33 -6.38 -3.99
C GLU A 80 16.76 -6.78 -5.35
N LYS A 81 16.37 -8.05 -5.51
CA LYS A 81 15.66 -8.55 -6.67
C LYS A 81 14.38 -7.77 -6.97
N MET A 82 13.58 -7.40 -5.96
CA MET A 82 12.37 -6.59 -6.19
C MET A 82 12.71 -5.20 -6.73
N LEU A 83 13.76 -4.56 -6.21
CA LEU A 83 14.20 -3.25 -6.68
C LEU A 83 14.68 -3.31 -8.13
N HIS A 84 15.40 -4.37 -8.49
CA HIS A 84 15.79 -4.66 -9.88
C HIS A 84 14.56 -4.92 -10.77
N ASP A 85 13.62 -5.76 -10.33
CA ASP A 85 12.40 -6.07 -11.07
C ASP A 85 11.54 -4.81 -11.31
N VAL A 86 11.48 -3.89 -10.33
CA VAL A 86 10.85 -2.58 -10.49
C VAL A 86 11.55 -1.75 -11.55
N GLN A 87 12.88 -1.69 -11.50
CA GLN A 87 13.67 -0.92 -12.47
C GLN A 87 13.45 -1.42 -13.90
N VAL A 88 13.50 -2.74 -14.11
CA VAL A 88 13.21 -3.37 -15.41
C VAL A 88 11.77 -3.07 -15.83
N SER A 89 10.80 -3.25 -14.94
CA SER A 89 9.39 -3.04 -15.25
C SER A 89 9.06 -1.60 -15.60
N LEU A 90 9.70 -0.62 -14.93
CA LEU A 90 9.55 0.80 -15.25
C LEU A 90 10.17 1.16 -16.60
N ARG A 91 11.26 0.49 -17.01
CA ARG A 91 11.86 0.69 -18.33
C ARG A 91 11.00 0.09 -19.45
N GLU A 92 10.44 -1.09 -19.23
CA GLU A 92 9.65 -1.80 -20.24
C GLU A 92 8.21 -1.27 -20.35
N LYS A 93 7.56 -1.01 -19.21
CA LYS A 93 6.11 -0.73 -19.14
C LYS A 93 5.81 0.69 -18.66
N GLY A 94 6.83 1.47 -18.29
CA GLY A 94 6.65 2.83 -17.78
C GLY A 94 5.69 2.89 -16.59
N LEU A 95 4.76 3.84 -16.66
CA LEU A 95 3.76 4.10 -15.62
C LEU A 95 2.81 2.93 -15.36
N ILE A 96 2.58 2.06 -16.36
CA ILE A 96 1.70 0.89 -16.21
C ILE A 96 2.27 -0.08 -15.17
N ALA A 97 3.60 -0.15 -15.05
CA ALA A 97 4.25 -0.98 -14.03
C ALA A 97 3.83 -0.61 -12.60
N MET A 98 3.50 0.67 -12.36
CA MET A 98 3.05 1.14 -11.04
C MET A 98 1.65 0.64 -10.71
N VAL A 99 0.77 0.58 -11.71
CA VAL A 99 -0.61 0.10 -11.57
C VAL A 99 -0.64 -1.41 -11.37
N LEU A 100 0.25 -2.15 -12.06
CA LEU A 100 0.37 -3.61 -11.94
C LEU A 100 1.23 -4.07 -10.75
N GLY A 101 2.00 -3.16 -10.14
CA GLY A 101 2.90 -3.45 -9.03
C GLY A 101 2.26 -4.20 -7.84
N PRO A 102 1.05 -3.85 -7.40
CA PRO A 102 0.35 -4.57 -6.33
C PRO A 102 0.14 -6.05 -6.60
N ILE A 103 -0.11 -6.45 -7.85
CA ILE A 103 -0.33 -7.85 -8.25
C ILE A 103 0.94 -8.68 -8.01
N ARG A 104 2.11 -8.04 -8.07
CA ARG A 104 3.42 -8.67 -7.84
C ARG A 104 3.87 -8.62 -6.38
N GLY A 105 3.05 -8.09 -5.47
CA GLY A 105 3.42 -7.90 -4.07
C GLY A 105 4.48 -6.82 -3.83
N ILE A 106 4.80 -6.02 -4.86
CA ILE A 106 5.86 -5.02 -4.78
C ILE A 106 5.31 -3.74 -4.14
N PRO A 107 5.97 -3.20 -3.09
CA PRO A 107 5.52 -2.00 -2.43
C PRO A 107 5.72 -0.76 -3.32
N TYR A 108 4.72 0.11 -3.32
CA TYR A 108 4.73 1.36 -4.10
C TYR A 108 5.94 2.26 -3.85
N LYS A 109 6.50 2.26 -2.63
CA LYS A 109 7.70 3.05 -2.30
C LYS A 109 8.91 2.69 -3.16
N ALA A 110 9.02 1.42 -3.60
CA ALA A 110 10.04 0.98 -4.53
C ALA A 110 9.87 1.65 -5.90
N TYR A 111 8.65 1.75 -6.41
CA TYR A 111 8.34 2.49 -7.63
C TYR A 111 8.63 3.99 -7.48
N ALA A 112 8.32 4.59 -6.32
CA ALA A 112 8.57 6.00 -6.05
C ALA A 112 10.05 6.37 -6.12
N ILE A 113 10.93 5.54 -5.56
CA ILE A 113 12.39 5.81 -5.59
C ILE A 113 13.04 5.46 -6.92
N MET A 114 12.48 4.52 -7.68
CA MET A 114 13.03 4.07 -8.96
C MET A 114 12.56 4.89 -10.16
N ALA A 115 11.41 5.56 -10.06
CA ALA A 115 10.84 6.37 -11.13
C ALA A 115 11.81 7.46 -11.68
N PRO A 116 12.53 8.23 -10.84
CA PRO A 116 13.52 9.20 -11.35
C PRO A 116 14.61 8.55 -12.21
N GLY A 117 15.13 7.38 -11.78
CA GLY A 117 16.17 6.63 -12.51
C GLY A 117 15.69 5.97 -13.81
N ALA A 118 14.37 5.89 -14.01
CA ALA A 118 13.73 5.47 -15.25
C ALA A 118 13.32 6.65 -16.14
N SER A 119 13.83 7.87 -15.87
CA SER A 119 13.50 9.11 -16.59
C SER A 119 12.02 9.51 -16.52
N ILE A 120 11.29 9.01 -15.52
CA ILE A 120 9.88 9.37 -15.30
C ILE A 120 9.84 10.65 -14.48
N ARG A 121 9.24 11.70 -15.05
CA ARG A 121 9.05 13.01 -14.38
C ARG A 121 8.02 12.92 -13.24
N PHE A 122 8.02 13.91 -12.35
CA PHE A 122 7.14 13.92 -11.18
C PHE A 122 5.66 13.88 -11.53
N ILE A 123 5.19 14.72 -12.46
CA ILE A 123 3.78 14.80 -12.86
C ILE A 123 3.24 13.44 -13.36
N PRO A 124 3.88 12.75 -14.33
CA PRO A 124 3.40 11.45 -14.78
C PRO A 124 3.45 10.39 -13.67
N PHE A 125 4.47 10.42 -12.81
CA PHE A 125 4.53 9.55 -11.63
C PHE A 125 3.34 9.80 -10.68
N PHE A 126 3.05 11.06 -10.36
CA PHE A 126 1.97 11.45 -9.47
C PHE A 126 0.61 11.03 -10.04
N LEU A 127 0.35 11.31 -11.32
CA LEU A 127 -0.90 10.93 -11.98
C LEU A 127 -1.07 9.41 -12.06
N ALA A 128 -0.02 8.64 -12.32
CA ALA A 128 -0.07 7.17 -12.32
C ALA A 128 -0.25 6.57 -10.92
N SER A 129 0.20 7.28 -9.89
CA SER A 129 0.02 6.86 -8.50
C SER A 129 -1.44 6.88 -8.07
N ILE A 130 -2.25 7.78 -8.63
CA ILE A 130 -3.68 7.90 -8.33
C ILE A 130 -4.42 6.57 -8.61
N PRO A 131 -4.49 6.07 -9.86
CA PRO A 131 -5.18 4.81 -10.14
C PRO A 131 -4.50 3.62 -9.47
N ALA A 132 -3.15 3.58 -9.42
CA ALA A 132 -2.42 2.49 -8.78
C ALA A 132 -2.80 2.30 -7.31
N ARG A 133 -2.99 3.40 -6.57
CA ARG A 133 -3.39 3.37 -5.16
C ARG A 133 -4.90 3.24 -4.98
N PHE A 134 -5.67 4.03 -5.73
CA PHE A 134 -7.12 4.05 -5.62
C PHE A 134 -7.74 2.69 -5.92
N ILE A 135 -7.33 2.02 -7.00
CA ILE A 135 -7.87 0.69 -7.36
C ILE A 135 -7.64 -0.29 -6.22
N ARG A 136 -6.44 -0.31 -5.63
CA ARG A 136 -6.12 -1.21 -4.50
C ARG A 136 -6.98 -0.91 -3.27
N PHE A 137 -7.04 0.34 -2.85
CA PHE A 137 -7.80 0.76 -1.65
C PHE A 137 -9.31 0.55 -1.83
N PHE A 138 -9.81 0.87 -3.01
CA PHE A 138 -11.21 0.67 -3.38
C PHE A 138 -11.56 -0.82 -3.42
N LEU A 139 -10.80 -1.65 -4.15
CA LEU A 139 -11.10 -3.08 -4.26
C LEU A 139 -11.07 -3.80 -2.92
N THR A 140 -10.08 -3.50 -2.07
CA THR A 140 -9.98 -4.11 -0.74
C THR A 140 -11.13 -3.68 0.17
N SER A 141 -11.49 -2.39 0.16
CA SER A 141 -12.63 -1.87 0.93
C SER A 141 -13.96 -2.47 0.44
N VAL A 142 -14.18 -2.53 -0.88
CA VAL A 142 -15.38 -3.13 -1.48
C VAL A 142 -15.48 -4.61 -1.14
N ALA A 143 -14.37 -5.36 -1.24
CA ALA A 143 -14.35 -6.78 -0.91
C ALA A 143 -14.68 -7.03 0.58
N ALA A 144 -14.12 -6.22 1.49
CA ALA A 144 -14.42 -6.32 2.91
C ALA A 144 -15.87 -5.98 3.23
N TRP A 145 -16.40 -4.90 2.64
CA TRP A 145 -17.81 -4.54 2.78
C TRP A 145 -18.73 -5.64 2.23
N TYR A 146 -18.44 -6.16 1.03
CA TYR A 146 -19.22 -7.23 0.42
C TYR A 146 -19.22 -8.50 1.28
N ALA A 147 -18.06 -8.91 1.80
CA ALA A 147 -17.99 -10.04 2.73
C ALA A 147 -18.81 -9.77 4.01
N ALA A 148 -18.71 -8.57 4.58
CA ALA A 148 -19.41 -8.20 5.81
C ALA A 148 -20.93 -8.14 5.67
N GLU A 149 -21.44 -7.63 4.55
CA GLU A 149 -22.89 -7.48 4.31
C GLU A 149 -23.53 -8.70 3.66
N VAL A 150 -22.87 -9.32 2.67
CA VAL A 150 -23.48 -10.40 1.88
C VAL A 150 -23.18 -11.78 2.47
N LEU A 151 -21.92 -12.07 2.80
CA LEU A 151 -21.54 -13.38 3.33
C LEU A 151 -21.87 -13.51 4.82
N PHE A 152 -21.64 -12.43 5.59
CA PHE A 152 -21.82 -12.41 7.04
C PHE A 152 -22.95 -11.47 7.47
N GLY A 153 -23.90 -11.13 6.59
CA GLY A 153 -25.00 -10.19 6.90
C GLY A 153 -25.80 -10.55 8.14
N TYR A 154 -26.07 -11.85 8.35
CA TYR A 154 -26.80 -12.37 9.50
C TYR A 154 -25.93 -12.56 10.76
N ALA A 155 -24.61 -12.44 10.63
CA ALA A 155 -23.70 -12.65 11.75
C ALA A 155 -23.60 -11.38 12.62
N PRO A 156 -23.49 -11.54 13.96
CA PRO A 156 -23.25 -10.41 14.84
C PRO A 156 -21.89 -9.77 14.56
N MET A 157 -21.76 -8.48 14.88
CA MET A 157 -20.57 -7.67 14.53
C MET A 157 -19.24 -8.27 15.02
N TRP A 158 -19.24 -8.97 16.17
CA TRP A 158 -18.04 -9.59 16.71
C TRP A 158 -17.49 -10.70 15.80
N VAL A 159 -18.35 -11.45 15.09
CA VAL A 159 -17.93 -12.47 14.11
C VAL A 159 -17.27 -11.79 12.92
N LYS A 160 -17.82 -10.67 12.45
CA LYS A 160 -17.23 -9.89 11.34
C LYS A 160 -15.82 -9.41 11.70
N TYR A 161 -15.61 -8.96 12.94
CA TYR A 161 -14.27 -8.60 13.44
C TYR A 161 -13.33 -9.78 13.58
N LEU A 162 -13.82 -10.94 14.04
CA LEU A 162 -13.02 -12.15 14.15
C LEU A 162 -12.55 -12.65 12.78
N VAL A 163 -13.46 -12.71 11.81
CA VAL A 163 -13.13 -13.07 10.42
C VAL A 163 -12.13 -12.09 9.83
N TRP A 164 -12.35 -10.78 10.00
CA TRP A 164 -11.41 -9.74 9.57
C TRP A 164 -10.02 -9.93 10.18
N GLY A 165 -9.95 -10.18 11.49
CA GLY A 165 -8.69 -10.41 12.20
C GLY A 165 -7.95 -11.64 11.67
N ILE A 166 -8.66 -12.75 11.49
CA ILE A 166 -8.08 -13.99 10.93
C ILE A 166 -7.55 -13.77 9.52
N VAL A 167 -8.31 -13.10 8.64
CA VAL A 167 -7.88 -12.80 7.27
C VAL A 167 -6.57 -12.02 7.28
N TRP A 168 -6.46 -10.96 8.10
CA TRP A 168 -5.24 -10.17 8.16
C TRP A 168 -4.06 -10.92 8.78
N VAL A 169 -4.29 -11.74 9.80
CA VAL A 169 -3.26 -12.63 10.36
C VAL A 169 -2.73 -13.56 9.27
N ILE A 170 -3.60 -14.21 8.50
CA ILE A 170 -3.19 -15.10 7.40
C ILE A 170 -2.39 -14.33 6.34
N VAL A 171 -2.86 -13.15 5.92
CA VAL A 171 -2.16 -12.31 4.94
C VAL A 171 -0.75 -11.97 5.42
N TYR A 172 -0.58 -11.55 6.68
CA TYR A 172 0.75 -11.23 7.22
C TYR A 172 1.61 -12.48 7.39
N VAL A 173 1.08 -13.60 7.85
CA VAL A 173 1.83 -14.87 7.96
C VAL A 173 2.35 -15.30 6.59
N ILE A 174 1.49 -15.33 5.56
CA ILE A 174 1.90 -15.67 4.19
C ILE A 174 2.96 -14.69 3.69
N TYR A 175 2.73 -13.39 3.91
CA TYR A 175 3.66 -12.36 3.46
C TYR A 175 5.05 -12.53 4.08
N PHE A 176 5.14 -12.72 5.41
CA PHE A 176 6.43 -12.90 6.09
C PHE A 176 7.08 -14.24 5.75
N THR A 177 6.29 -15.26 5.40
CA THR A 177 6.82 -16.55 4.91
C THR A 177 7.46 -16.39 3.53
N ILE A 178 6.84 -15.61 2.63
CA ILE A 178 7.37 -15.36 1.27
C ILE A 178 8.52 -14.35 1.27
N HIS A 179 8.46 -13.36 2.16
CA HIS A 179 9.46 -12.31 2.31
C HIS A 179 10.07 -12.32 3.72
N PRO A 180 10.89 -13.35 4.03
CA PRO A 180 11.50 -13.49 5.33
C PRO A 180 12.39 -12.29 5.65
N TRP A 181 12.42 -11.95 6.93
CA TRP A 181 13.25 -10.87 7.46
C TRP A 181 14.73 -11.15 7.14
N LYS A 182 15.46 -10.13 6.68
CA LYS A 182 16.89 -10.22 6.35
C LYS A 182 17.80 -10.51 7.55
N GLY A 183 17.23 -10.73 8.73
CA GLY A 183 17.95 -10.99 9.98
C GLY A 183 18.49 -12.41 10.15
N ASP A 184 18.24 -13.36 9.23
CA ASP A 184 18.63 -14.77 9.44
C ASP A 184 19.45 -15.37 8.29
N LYS A 185 20.51 -14.66 7.89
CA LYS A 185 21.70 -15.29 7.30
C LYS A 185 22.91 -14.89 8.14
N LYS A 186 23.13 -15.65 9.21
CA LYS A 186 24.48 -15.85 9.75
C LYS A 186 25.28 -16.72 8.79
#